data_AF-A0A1Y3AYU3-F1
#
_entry.id   AF-A0A1Y3AYU3-F1
#
_cell.length_a   1.000
_cell.length_b   1.000
_cell.length_c   1.000
_cell.angle_alpha   90.00
_cell.angle_beta   90.00
_cell.angle_gamma   90.00
#
_symmetry.space_group_name_H-M   'P 1'
#
loop_
_entity.id
_entity.type
_entity.pdbx_description
1 polymer ?
#
loop_
_entity_poly.entity_id
_entity_poly.type
_entity_poly.pdbx_seq_one_letter_code
_entity_poly.pdbx_strand_id
1 'polypeptide(L)'
;MVSHNAVEIREKYRIIGSLIGTMPLHPRQNDSHGLPLILSDEEVRTLHSINVIEMIEQSFPTTIKNDPKLLKHYDDSMKKFREESRQKFMEERREQIISNLDKIVVGKLKKAQLQLEGNDLEQYRNKILDEMISNIREPTDKDLEDRVQFHIQSQYRQFKLEKTIQLPSLEPYSLAELKFLTFHHFWSLGYYLTNGLKFGAHFLVYDNDPILFHAKFIVFCCPTANEFERFEQRMIQAYGRLGKNVRKNVIIVHYEQTDSGDDHKGKIRFEHIRWNPMLFTEEQQHHHDNSNDNS
;
A
#
# COMPACT_ATOMS: atom_id res chain seq x y z
N MET A 1 9.35 15.01 3.11
CA MET A 1 10.16 14.03 2.33
C MET A 1 9.32 12.79 2.06
N VAL A 2 9.06 12.47 0.79
CA VAL A 2 8.56 11.14 0.43
C VAL A 2 9.65 10.14 0.87
N SER A 3 9.28 9.16 1.68
CA SER A 3 10.20 8.08 2.05
C SER A 3 10.60 7.35 0.76
N HIS A 4 11.77 7.68 0.21
CA HIS A 4 12.27 7.09 -1.04
C HIS A 4 12.29 5.56 -0.95
N ASN A 5 12.58 5.05 0.25
CA ASN A 5 12.58 3.62 0.56
C ASN A 5 11.20 2.98 0.35
N ALA A 6 10.11 3.65 0.74
CA ALA A 6 8.76 3.11 0.56
C ALA A 6 8.35 3.04 -0.93
N VAL A 7 8.76 4.03 -1.72
CA VAL A 7 8.55 4.02 -3.17
C VAL A 7 9.39 2.93 -3.82
N GLU A 8 10.67 2.81 -3.45
CA GLU A 8 11.56 1.79 -3.98
C GLU A 8 11.06 0.36 -3.69
N ILE A 9 10.61 0.08 -2.46
CA ILE A 9 10.02 -1.21 -2.07
C ILE A 9 8.84 -1.59 -2.98
N ARG A 10 7.97 -0.62 -3.29
CA ARG A 10 6.78 -0.85 -4.11
C ARG A 10 7.09 -1.00 -5.60
N GLU A 11 7.91 -0.10 -6.16
CA GLU A 11 8.17 -0.05 -7.60
C GLU A 11 9.19 -1.09 -8.03
N LYS A 12 10.31 -1.21 -7.31
CA LYS A 12 11.44 -2.05 -7.72
C LYS A 12 11.26 -3.50 -7.26
N TYR A 13 10.73 -3.69 -6.05
CA TYR A 13 10.61 -5.02 -5.44
C TYR A 13 9.18 -5.59 -5.48
N ARG A 14 8.19 -4.86 -6.02
CA ARG A 14 6.78 -5.30 -6.13
C ARG A 14 6.15 -5.67 -4.78
N ILE A 15 6.62 -5.05 -3.70
CA ILE A 15 6.08 -5.25 -2.35
C ILE A 15 5.17 -4.07 -2.02
N ILE A 16 3.87 -4.32 -1.92
CA ILE A 16 2.87 -3.27 -1.86
C ILE A 16 2.74 -2.72 -0.44
N GLY A 17 2.61 -3.59 0.57
CA GLY A 17 2.33 -3.20 1.95
C GLY A 17 1.01 -2.45 2.11
N SER A 18 0.80 -1.92 3.32
CA SER A 18 -0.37 -1.12 3.69
C SER A 18 0.05 0.23 4.22
N LEU A 19 -0.45 1.30 3.61
CA LEU A 19 -0.30 2.66 4.11
C LEU A 19 -1.36 2.90 5.19
N ILE A 20 -0.97 3.42 6.36
CA ILE A 20 -1.89 3.62 7.51
C ILE A 20 -1.94 5.07 8.02
N GLY A 21 -1.16 5.98 7.45
CA GLY A 21 -1.18 7.39 7.84
C GLY A 21 -2.32 8.18 7.17
N THR A 22 -2.54 9.39 7.63
CA THR A 22 -3.35 10.38 6.92
C THR A 22 -2.49 11.16 5.93
N MET A 23 -3.08 11.60 4.82
CA MET A 23 -2.38 12.55 3.96
C MET A 23 -2.37 13.93 4.66
N PRO A 24 -1.21 14.56 4.90
CA PRO A 24 -1.14 15.82 5.64
C PRO A 24 -1.99 16.94 5.04
N LEU A 25 -2.11 17.01 3.71
CA LEU A 25 -2.89 18.02 3.00
C LEU A 25 -4.41 17.72 2.98
N HIS A 26 -4.81 16.51 3.34
CA HIS A 26 -6.19 16.06 3.29
C HIS A 26 -6.51 15.19 4.52
N PRO A 27 -6.42 15.73 5.75
CA PRO A 27 -6.50 14.95 6.99
C PRO A 27 -7.89 14.35 7.25
N ARG A 28 -8.93 14.83 6.56
CA ARG A 28 -10.32 14.37 6.70
C ARG A 28 -10.72 13.28 5.70
N GLN A 29 -9.81 12.86 4.81
CA GLN A 29 -10.08 11.77 3.89
C GLN A 29 -9.76 10.42 4.56
N ASN A 30 -10.62 9.43 4.33
CA ASN A 30 -10.40 8.05 4.79
C ASN A 30 -10.05 7.10 3.63
N ASP A 31 -10.09 7.58 2.38
CA ASP A 31 -9.93 6.72 1.20
C ASP A 31 -8.46 6.56 0.80
N SER A 32 -7.64 7.60 0.97
CA SER A 32 -6.20 7.54 0.67
C SER A 32 -5.39 7.65 1.95
N HIS A 33 -4.58 6.63 2.20
CA HIS A 33 -3.64 6.62 3.30
C HIS A 33 -2.24 7.07 2.85
N GLY A 34 -1.59 7.80 3.74
CA GLY A 34 -0.19 8.19 3.62
C GLY A 34 0.74 7.24 4.38
N LEU A 35 2.01 7.61 4.41
CA LEU A 35 3.01 6.94 5.24
C LEU A 35 2.66 7.06 6.74
N PRO A 36 3.06 6.09 7.58
CA PRO A 36 4.04 5.04 7.32
C PRO A 36 3.51 3.86 6.50
N LEU A 37 4.45 3.14 5.88
CA LEU A 37 4.23 1.86 5.20
C LEU A 37 4.39 0.72 6.20
N ILE A 38 3.34 -0.08 6.39
CA ILE A 38 3.37 -1.34 7.13
C ILE A 38 3.53 -2.48 6.13
N LEU A 39 4.43 -3.40 6.45
CA LEU A 39 4.65 -4.62 5.67
C LEU A 39 4.15 -5.84 6.45
N SER A 40 3.65 -6.85 5.74
CA SER A 40 3.32 -8.14 6.33
C SER A 40 4.59 -8.97 6.63
N ASP A 41 4.47 -10.00 7.45
CA ASP A 41 5.59 -10.90 7.76
C ASP A 41 6.15 -11.55 6.48
N GLU A 42 5.30 -11.91 5.52
CA GLU A 42 5.71 -12.52 4.25
C GLU A 42 6.44 -11.54 3.33
N GLU A 43 6.00 -10.29 3.29
CA GLU A 43 6.66 -9.20 2.56
C GLU A 43 8.05 -8.92 3.14
N VAL A 44 8.13 -8.80 4.47
CA VAL A 44 9.39 -8.57 5.20
C VAL A 44 10.36 -9.71 4.96
N ARG A 45 9.92 -10.96 5.11
CA ARG A 45 10.78 -12.14 4.90
C ARG A 45 11.26 -12.24 3.46
N THR A 46 10.42 -11.89 2.48
CA THR A 46 10.82 -11.87 1.06
C THR A 46 11.87 -10.79 0.79
N LEU A 47 11.71 -9.59 1.33
CA LEU A 47 12.72 -8.53 1.21
C LEU A 47 14.03 -8.89 1.94
N HIS A 48 13.93 -9.56 3.08
CA HIS A 48 15.08 -10.02 3.83
C HIS A 48 15.83 -11.15 3.10
N SER A 49 15.14 -12.08 2.44
CA SER A 49 15.80 -13.18 1.71
C SER A 49 16.63 -12.71 0.51
N ILE A 50 16.31 -11.53 -0.03
CA ILE A 50 17.08 -10.86 -1.09
C ILE A 50 18.03 -9.77 -0.55
N ASN A 51 18.22 -9.69 0.77
CA ASN A 51 19.13 -8.73 1.45
C ASN A 51 18.84 -7.25 1.14
N VAL A 52 17.57 -6.87 1.02
CA VAL A 52 17.17 -5.48 0.71
C VAL A 52 16.87 -4.66 1.96
N ILE A 53 16.49 -5.31 3.05
CA ILE A 53 16.14 -4.66 4.31
C ILE A 53 16.98 -5.17 5.47
N GLU A 54 17.16 -4.32 6.47
CA GLU A 54 17.69 -4.69 7.79
C GLU A 54 16.57 -4.52 8.83
N MET A 55 16.46 -5.49 9.73
CA MET A 55 15.47 -5.47 10.80
C MET A 55 16.02 -4.77 12.03
N ILE A 56 15.32 -3.74 12.49
CA ILE A 56 15.73 -2.92 13.62
C ILE A 56 14.58 -2.87 14.64
N GLU A 57 14.87 -3.26 15.87
CA GLU A 57 13.98 -3.01 17.00
C GLU A 57 14.25 -1.61 17.55
N GLN A 58 13.22 -0.77 17.51
CA GLN A 58 13.26 0.56 18.13
C GLN A 58 12.54 0.50 19.47
N SER A 59 13.29 0.64 20.56
CA SER A 59 12.72 0.74 21.91
C SER A 59 12.49 2.22 22.26
N PHE A 60 11.33 2.55 22.84
CA PHE A 60 11.06 3.89 23.36
C PHE A 60 10.98 3.80 24.89
N PRO A 61 12.08 4.04 25.61
CA PRO A 61 12.06 4.04 27.07
C PRO A 61 11.14 5.16 27.57
N THR A 62 10.06 4.78 28.26
CA THR A 62 9.09 5.71 28.90
C THR A 62 9.68 6.50 30.07
N THR A 63 10.90 6.17 30.50
CA THR A 63 11.52 6.69 31.73
C THR A 63 12.62 7.72 31.49
N ILE A 64 12.94 8.09 30.23
CA ILE A 64 13.90 9.19 29.97
C ILE A 64 13.24 10.52 30.35
N LYS A 65 13.28 10.85 31.64
CA LYS A 65 12.93 12.18 32.13
C LYS A 65 14.13 13.10 31.89
N ASN A 66 13.93 14.11 31.06
CA ASN A 66 14.73 15.34 31.00
C ASN A 66 16.20 15.19 30.58
N ASP A 67 16.53 14.44 29.52
CA ASP A 67 17.85 14.60 28.89
C ASP A 67 17.93 15.99 28.22
N PRO A 68 18.79 16.91 28.70
CA PRO A 68 18.88 18.26 28.14
C PRO A 68 19.31 18.27 26.67
N LYS A 69 20.05 17.25 26.21
CA LYS A 69 20.46 17.12 24.81
C LYS A 69 19.28 16.76 23.93
N LEU A 70 18.39 15.89 24.42
CA LEU A 70 17.16 15.48 23.75
C LEU A 70 16.20 16.67 23.59
N LEU A 71 16.00 17.43 24.66
CA LEU A 71 15.19 18.66 24.66
C LEU A 71 15.72 19.69 23.68
N LYS A 72 17.03 20.00 23.73
CA LYS A 72 17.64 20.94 22.81
C LYS A 72 17.50 20.50 21.35
N HIS A 73 17.72 19.21 21.07
CA HIS A 73 17.55 18.69 19.71
C HIS A 73 16.11 18.76 19.22
N TYR A 74 15.14 18.49 20.09
CA TYR A 74 13.73 18.64 19.77
C TYR A 74 13.41 20.10 19.41
N ASP A 75 13.89 21.07 20.21
CA ASP A 75 13.69 22.50 19.93
C ASP A 75 14.32 22.92 18.60
N ASP A 76 15.54 22.47 18.31
CA ASP A 76 16.24 22.77 17.07
C ASP A 76 15.54 22.13 15.86
N SER A 77 15.05 20.89 16.00
CA SER A 77 14.25 20.21 14.97
C SER A 77 12.93 20.92 14.71
N MET A 78 12.24 21.37 15.76
CA MET A 78 11.01 22.15 15.64
C MET A 78 11.23 23.52 14.99
N LYS A 79 12.37 24.18 15.26
CA LYS A 79 12.74 25.43 14.57
C LYS A 79 12.98 25.19 13.09
N LYS A 80 13.78 24.17 12.74
CA LYS A 80 14.03 23.80 11.34
C LYS A 80 12.73 23.47 10.61
N PHE A 81 11.85 22.70 11.25
CA PHE A 81 10.54 22.36 10.70
C PHE A 81 9.68 23.60 10.42
N ARG A 82 9.64 24.56 11.35
CA ARG A 82 8.92 25.83 11.14
C ARG A 82 9.48 26.62 9.96
N GLU A 83 10.80 26.68 9.81
CA GLU A 83 11.44 27.37 8.68
C GLU A 83 11.14 26.70 7.34
N GLU A 84 11.24 25.37 7.27
CA GLU A 84 10.89 24.60 6.06
C GLU A 84 9.41 24.77 5.68
N SER A 85 8.52 24.72 6.66
CA SER A 85 7.09 24.94 6.45
C SER A 85 6.79 26.35 5.97
N ARG A 86 7.50 27.35 6.50
CA ARG A 86 7.43 28.74 6.06
C ARG A 86 7.88 28.90 4.62
N GLN A 87 9.03 28.32 4.25
CA GLN A 87 9.54 28.38 2.88
C GLN A 87 8.54 27.77 1.89
N LYS A 88 8.00 26.59 2.21
CA LYS A 88 7.02 25.93 1.36
C LYS A 88 5.72 26.72 1.22
N PHE A 89 5.25 27.35 2.30
CA PHE A 89 4.10 28.26 2.23
C PHE A 89 4.35 29.43 1.27
N MET A 90 5.52 30.05 1.35
CA MET A 90 5.89 31.15 0.47
C MET A 90 5.98 30.71 -1.00
N GLU A 91 6.52 29.53 -1.26
CA GLU A 91 6.63 28.94 -2.59
C GLU A 91 5.24 28.65 -3.20
N GLU A 92 4.36 27.96 -2.48
CA GLU A 92 3.00 27.72 -2.94
C GLU A 92 2.21 29.02 -3.14
N ARG A 93 2.44 30.02 -2.28
CA ARG A 93 1.77 31.32 -2.44
C ARG A 93 2.25 32.03 -3.70
N ARG A 94 3.54 31.92 -4.03
CA ARG A 94 4.08 32.42 -5.31
C ARG A 94 3.46 31.68 -6.49
N GLU A 95 3.37 30.36 -6.45
CA GLU A 95 2.72 29.56 -7.50
C GLU A 95 1.23 29.91 -7.67
N GLN A 96 0.52 30.17 -6.57
CA GLN A 96 -0.87 30.65 -6.61
C GLN A 96 -1.01 32.03 -7.26
N ILE A 97 -0.05 32.93 -7.01
CA ILE A 97 -0.02 34.25 -7.65
C ILE A 97 0.26 34.09 -9.15
N ILE A 98 1.23 33.26 -9.53
CA ILE A 98 1.59 33.02 -10.92
C ILE A 98 0.42 32.40 -11.69
N SER A 99 -0.21 31.36 -11.14
CA SER A 99 -1.35 30.68 -11.77
C SER A 99 -2.60 31.56 -11.90
N ASN A 100 -2.80 32.52 -11.00
CA ASN A 100 -3.92 33.47 -11.06
C ASN A 100 -3.55 34.82 -11.64
N LEU A 101 -2.30 35.00 -12.11
CA LEU A 101 -1.76 36.30 -12.51
C LEU A 101 -2.62 36.97 -13.57
N ASP A 102 -3.04 36.21 -14.58
CA ASP A 102 -3.81 36.74 -15.70
C ASP A 102 -5.19 37.25 -15.23
N LYS A 103 -5.84 36.55 -14.29
CA LYS A 103 -7.10 37.00 -13.67
C LYS A 103 -6.89 38.27 -12.83
N ILE A 104 -5.78 38.34 -12.09
CA ILE A 104 -5.42 39.49 -11.25
C ILE A 104 -5.17 40.73 -12.11
N VAL A 105 -4.41 40.59 -13.20
CA VAL A 105 -4.11 41.67 -14.14
C VAL A 105 -5.40 42.20 -14.77
N VAL A 106 -6.27 41.32 -15.27
CA VAL A 106 -7.59 41.70 -15.81
C VAL A 106 -8.43 42.43 -14.75
N GLY A 107 -8.43 41.96 -13.50
CA GLY A 107 -9.12 42.61 -12.40
C GLY A 107 -8.59 44.02 -12.07
N LYS A 108 -7.26 44.20 -12.03
CA LYS A 108 -6.61 45.50 -11.77
C LYS A 108 -6.86 46.49 -12.92
N LEU A 109 -6.78 46.05 -14.17
CA LEU A 109 -7.06 46.89 -15.35
C LEU A 109 -8.50 47.41 -15.38
N LYS A 110 -9.48 46.54 -15.09
CA LYS A 110 -10.89 46.94 -14.97
C LYS A 110 -11.10 47.97 -13.86
N LYS A 111 -10.45 47.80 -12.71
CA LYS A 111 -10.54 48.73 -11.58
C LYS A 111 -9.89 50.08 -11.89
N ALA A 112 -8.84 50.09 -12.69
CA ALA A 112 -8.12 51.30 -13.11
C ALA A 112 -8.69 51.94 -14.40
N GLN A 113 -9.70 51.33 -15.03
CA GLN A 113 -10.28 51.76 -16.32
C GLN A 113 -9.22 51.95 -17.44
N LEU A 114 -8.18 51.10 -17.44
CA LEU A 114 -7.10 51.15 -18.42
C LEU A 114 -7.28 50.06 -19.49
N GLN A 115 -7.10 50.42 -20.75
CA GLN A 115 -6.95 49.47 -21.87
C GLN A 115 -5.49 49.51 -22.32
N LEU A 116 -4.76 48.44 -22.05
CA LEU A 116 -3.35 48.26 -22.44
C LEU A 116 -3.26 47.08 -23.40
N GLU A 117 -2.49 47.22 -24.48
CA GLU A 117 -2.27 46.19 -25.50
C GLU A 117 -0.78 46.04 -25.81
N GLY A 118 -0.37 44.86 -26.27
CA GLY A 118 1.01 44.59 -26.68
C GLY A 118 2.04 44.63 -25.55
N ASN A 119 3.20 45.25 -25.79
CA ASN A 119 4.34 45.29 -24.86
C ASN A 119 4.02 45.98 -23.52
N ASP A 120 3.11 46.95 -23.51
CA ASP A 120 2.75 47.67 -22.29
C ASP A 120 1.97 46.78 -21.31
N LEU A 121 1.20 45.81 -21.84
CA LEU A 121 0.48 44.82 -21.03
C LEU A 121 1.45 43.85 -20.35
N GLU A 122 2.50 43.41 -21.05
CA GLU A 122 3.53 42.52 -20.49
C GLU A 122 4.38 43.22 -19.42
N GLN A 123 4.77 44.48 -19.65
CA GLN A 123 5.48 45.27 -18.65
C GLN A 123 4.60 45.49 -17.40
N TYR A 124 3.32 45.78 -17.59
CA TYR A 124 2.37 45.89 -16.48
C TYR A 124 2.22 44.57 -15.74
N ARG A 125 2.09 43.44 -16.46
CA ARG A 125 2.00 42.09 -15.88
C ARG A 125 3.19 41.75 -14.99
N ASN A 126 4.41 42.00 -15.45
CA ASN A 126 5.62 41.74 -14.67
C ASN A 126 5.72 42.67 -13.44
N LYS A 127 5.34 43.95 -13.59
CA LYS A 127 5.30 44.88 -12.46
C LYS A 127 4.30 44.46 -11.37
N ILE A 128 3.12 43.97 -11.78
CA ILE A 128 2.11 43.44 -10.85
C ILE A 128 2.61 42.16 -10.18
N LEU A 129 3.31 41.29 -10.92
CA LEU A 129 3.91 40.08 -10.35
C LEU A 129 4.93 40.42 -9.26
N ASP A 130 5.86 41.33 -9.54
CA ASP A 130 6.90 41.76 -8.59
C ASP A 130 6.27 42.40 -7.35
N GLU A 131 5.29 43.29 -7.52
CA GLU A 131 4.53 43.92 -6.43
C GLU A 131 3.81 42.88 -5.56
N MET A 132 3.23 41.85 -6.16
CA MET A 132 2.52 40.79 -5.43
C MET A 132 3.49 39.85 -4.71
N ILE A 133 4.63 39.54 -5.31
CA ILE A 133 5.66 38.68 -4.69
C ILE A 133 6.32 39.42 -3.51
N SER A 134 6.57 40.72 -3.61
CA SER A 134 7.15 41.51 -2.51
C SER A 134 6.19 41.69 -1.34
N ASN A 135 4.89 41.69 -1.60
CA ASN A 135 3.84 41.90 -0.59
C ASN A 135 3.25 40.60 -0.02
N ILE A 136 3.89 39.45 -0.24
CA ILE A 136 3.45 38.20 0.40
C ILE A 136 3.61 38.36 1.92
N ARG A 137 2.49 38.28 2.64
CA ARG A 137 2.50 38.31 4.12
C ARG A 137 3.28 37.12 4.68
N GLU A 138 3.95 37.34 5.79
CA GLU A 138 4.51 36.25 6.59
C GLU A 138 3.36 35.32 7.08
N PRO A 139 3.56 34.00 7.06
CA PRO A 139 2.56 33.06 7.52
C PRO A 139 2.32 33.19 9.02
N THR A 140 1.05 33.12 9.43
CA THR A 140 0.67 33.00 10.84
C THR A 140 0.78 31.55 11.29
N ASP A 141 0.82 31.30 12.61
CA ASP A 141 0.87 29.93 13.16
C ASP A 141 -0.29 29.06 12.63
N LYS A 142 -1.47 29.65 12.45
CA LYS A 142 -2.62 28.98 11.86
C LYS A 142 -2.42 28.57 10.39
N ASP A 143 -1.69 29.39 9.61
CA ASP A 143 -1.33 29.06 8.23
C ASP A 143 -0.35 27.86 8.16
N LEU A 144 0.39 27.60 9.25
CA LEU A 144 1.38 26.53 9.39
C LEU A 144 0.79 25.27 10.06
N GLU A 145 -0.26 25.38 10.88
CA GLU A 145 -0.93 24.25 11.56
C GLU A 145 -1.47 23.20 10.58
N ASP A 146 -2.14 23.61 9.50
CA ASP A 146 -2.67 22.69 8.48
C ASP A 146 -1.57 22.02 7.65
N ARG A 147 -0.31 22.41 7.86
CA ARG A 147 0.86 21.96 7.10
C ARG A 147 1.84 21.15 7.93
N VAL A 148 1.47 20.82 9.18
CA VAL A 148 2.26 19.94 10.05
C VAL A 148 2.53 18.64 9.31
N GLN A 149 3.76 18.48 8.80
CA GLN A 149 4.20 17.20 8.28
C GLN A 149 4.38 16.31 9.50
N PHE A 150 3.57 15.26 9.60
CA PHE A 150 3.91 14.15 10.48
C PHE A 150 5.32 13.69 10.08
N HIS A 151 6.25 13.78 11.02
CA HIS A 151 7.59 13.27 10.83
C HIS A 151 7.48 11.75 10.81
N ILE A 152 7.47 11.17 9.62
CA ILE A 152 7.48 9.70 9.44
C ILE A 152 8.81 9.13 9.93
N GLN A 153 9.88 9.93 9.91
CA GLN A 153 11.17 9.57 10.47
C GLN A 153 11.24 10.03 11.93
N SER A 154 11.63 9.11 12.82
CA SER A 154 11.96 9.43 14.20
C SER A 154 13.00 10.55 14.23
N GLN A 155 12.69 11.63 14.96
CA GLN A 155 13.63 12.73 15.20
C GLN A 155 14.80 12.30 16.10
N TYR A 156 14.81 11.07 16.59
CA TYR A 156 15.77 10.58 17.58
C TYR A 156 16.89 9.71 17.00
N ARG A 157 17.22 9.81 15.71
CA ARG A 157 18.25 8.98 15.03
C ARG A 157 19.62 8.94 15.72
N GLN A 158 20.01 10.02 16.40
CA GLN A 158 21.30 10.09 17.09
C GLN A 158 21.30 9.37 18.45
N PHE A 159 20.12 8.99 18.96
CA PHE A 159 19.99 8.13 20.12
C PHE A 159 19.92 6.71 19.58
N LYS A 160 20.97 5.90 19.81
CA LYS A 160 20.99 4.47 19.47
C LYS A 160 19.95 3.73 20.32
N LEU A 161 18.69 3.83 19.92
CA LEU A 161 17.56 3.05 20.42
C LEU A 161 17.28 1.83 19.56
N GLU A 162 18.02 1.75 18.45
CA GLU A 162 17.91 0.79 17.37
C GLU A 162 18.87 -0.38 17.62
N LYS A 163 18.32 -1.58 17.78
CA LYS A 163 19.08 -2.82 17.84
C LYS A 163 18.75 -3.65 16.61
N THR A 164 19.76 -4.06 15.86
CA THR A 164 19.57 -5.04 14.78
C THR A 164 19.04 -6.34 15.38
N ILE A 165 17.92 -6.81 14.86
CA ILE A 165 17.31 -8.09 15.28
C ILE A 165 17.31 -9.05 14.11
N GLN A 166 17.35 -10.35 14.42
CA GLN A 166 17.16 -11.39 13.42
C GLN A 166 15.67 -11.73 13.32
N LEU A 167 15.22 -12.07 12.11
CA LEU A 167 13.86 -12.56 11.93
C LEU A 167 13.67 -13.87 12.70
N PRO A 168 12.54 -14.05 13.42
CA PRO A 168 12.26 -15.31 14.08
C PRO A 168 12.12 -16.41 13.03
N SER A 169 12.66 -17.60 13.32
CA SER A 169 12.49 -18.78 12.49
C SER A 169 11.01 -19.16 12.41
N LEU A 170 10.55 -19.56 11.23
CA LEU A 170 9.20 -20.10 11.07
C LEU A 170 9.17 -21.53 11.59
N GLU A 171 8.09 -21.89 12.28
CA GLU A 171 7.86 -23.28 12.67
C GLU A 171 7.60 -24.11 11.41
N PRO A 172 8.30 -25.26 11.23
CA PRO A 172 8.08 -26.13 10.10
C PRO A 172 6.63 -26.60 10.01
N TYR A 173 6.10 -26.66 8.79
CA TYR A 173 4.72 -27.03 8.47
C TYR A 173 3.64 -26.12 9.07
N SER A 174 4.02 -24.95 9.60
CA SER A 174 3.07 -23.97 10.11
C SER A 174 2.36 -23.21 8.98
N LEU A 175 1.23 -22.58 9.33
CA LEU A 175 0.55 -21.64 8.45
C LEU A 175 1.47 -20.48 8.03
N ALA A 176 2.30 -19.98 8.96
CA ALA A 176 3.21 -18.87 8.70
C ALA A 176 4.28 -19.25 7.66
N GLU A 177 4.87 -20.45 7.77
CA GLU A 177 5.78 -20.99 6.76
C GLU A 177 5.08 -21.14 5.40
N LEU A 178 3.90 -21.74 5.38
CA LEU A 178 3.16 -21.97 4.14
C LEU A 178 2.79 -20.65 3.43
N LYS A 179 2.38 -19.64 4.20
CA LYS A 179 2.09 -18.29 3.68
C LYS A 179 3.33 -17.63 3.09
N PHE A 180 4.48 -17.73 3.77
CA PHE A 180 5.74 -17.22 3.26
C PHE A 180 6.16 -17.90 1.96
N LEU A 181 6.15 -19.25 1.92
CA LEU A 181 6.49 -20.01 0.72
C LEU A 181 5.55 -19.68 -0.46
N THR A 182 4.26 -19.56 -0.18
CA THR A 182 3.23 -19.16 -1.16
C THR A 182 3.50 -17.77 -1.71
N PHE A 183 3.73 -16.79 -0.82
CA PHE A 183 4.01 -15.42 -1.20
C PHE A 183 5.26 -15.34 -2.07
N HIS A 184 6.35 -15.95 -1.60
CA HIS A 184 7.64 -15.96 -2.28
C HIS A 184 7.53 -16.62 -3.66
N HIS A 185 6.78 -17.71 -3.78
CA HIS A 185 6.54 -18.38 -5.05
C HIS A 185 5.90 -17.45 -6.09
N PHE A 186 4.73 -16.87 -5.80
CA PHE A 186 4.07 -15.96 -6.74
C PHE A 186 4.89 -14.70 -7.02
N TRP A 187 5.53 -14.15 -6.01
CA TRP A 187 6.41 -12.98 -6.17
C TRP A 187 7.60 -13.26 -7.11
N SER A 188 8.21 -14.45 -6.98
CA SER A 188 9.33 -14.89 -7.83
C SER A 188 8.93 -15.08 -9.29
N LEU A 189 7.65 -15.43 -9.54
CA LEU A 189 7.06 -15.51 -10.87
C LEU A 189 6.70 -14.13 -11.46
N GLY A 190 6.93 -13.04 -10.73
CA GLY A 190 6.68 -11.68 -11.19
C GLY A 190 5.30 -11.13 -10.85
N TYR A 191 4.48 -11.86 -10.10
CA TYR A 191 3.18 -11.37 -9.66
C TYR A 191 3.29 -10.33 -8.53
N TYR A 192 2.23 -9.53 -8.40
CA TYR A 192 1.99 -8.68 -7.24
C TYR A 192 1.02 -9.38 -6.29
N LEU A 193 1.21 -9.19 -4.99
CA LEU A 193 0.37 -9.78 -3.96
C LEU A 193 -0.13 -8.73 -2.97
N THR A 194 -1.36 -8.91 -2.50
CA THR A 194 -1.93 -8.15 -1.38
C THR A 194 -2.65 -9.08 -0.41
N ASN A 195 -3.00 -8.57 0.77
CA ASN A 195 -3.79 -9.30 1.75
C ASN A 195 -5.19 -9.64 1.21
N GLY A 196 -5.61 -10.90 1.35
CA GLY A 196 -6.91 -11.41 0.95
C GLY A 196 -8.07 -11.26 1.94
N LEU A 197 -7.88 -10.55 3.06
CA LEU A 197 -8.83 -10.48 4.18
C LEU A 197 -10.25 -10.07 3.76
N LYS A 198 -10.40 -9.14 2.81
CA LYS A 198 -11.71 -8.72 2.26
C LYS A 198 -12.50 -9.84 1.60
N PHE A 199 -11.82 -10.92 1.19
CA PHE A 199 -12.39 -12.11 0.56
C PHE A 199 -12.29 -13.34 1.47
N GLY A 200 -11.91 -13.17 2.74
CA GLY A 200 -11.64 -14.27 3.67
C GLY A 200 -10.46 -15.15 3.27
N ALA A 201 -9.60 -14.65 2.37
CA ALA A 201 -8.47 -15.37 1.81
C ALA A 201 -7.15 -14.91 2.44
N HIS A 202 -6.07 -15.64 2.15
CA HIS A 202 -4.74 -15.28 2.62
C HIS A 202 -4.11 -14.23 1.70
N PHE A 203 -4.18 -14.44 0.38
CA PHE A 203 -3.65 -13.50 -0.60
C PHE A 203 -4.59 -13.26 -1.78
N LEU A 204 -4.40 -12.10 -2.40
CA LEU A 204 -4.87 -11.81 -3.75
C LEU A 204 -3.63 -11.65 -4.63
N VAL A 205 -3.67 -12.29 -5.81
CA VAL A 205 -2.56 -12.27 -6.78
C VAL A 205 -2.98 -11.48 -8.01
N TYR A 206 -2.09 -10.63 -8.51
CA TYR A 206 -2.34 -9.70 -9.61
C TYR A 206 -1.23 -9.81 -10.65
N ASP A 207 -1.61 -9.72 -11.93
CA ASP A 207 -0.65 -9.68 -13.05
C ASP A 207 0.23 -8.41 -13.02
N ASN A 208 -0.24 -7.33 -12.39
CA ASN A 208 0.45 -6.05 -12.31
C ASN A 208 -0.05 -5.24 -11.09
N ASP A 209 0.25 -3.95 -10.99
CA ASP A 209 -0.06 -3.09 -9.83
C ASP A 209 -1.53 -3.24 -9.38
N PRO A 210 -1.79 -3.65 -8.11
CA PRO A 210 -3.12 -3.82 -7.56
C PRO A 210 -4.01 -2.57 -7.55
N ILE A 211 -3.44 -1.37 -7.73
CA ILE A 211 -4.20 -0.12 -7.89
C ILE A 211 -4.91 -0.10 -9.25
N LEU A 212 -4.30 -0.69 -10.29
CA LEU A 212 -4.77 -0.63 -11.67
C LEU A 212 -5.45 -1.92 -12.13
N PHE A 213 -5.15 -3.06 -11.48
CA PHE A 213 -5.60 -4.37 -11.92
C PHE A 213 -6.49 -5.06 -10.89
N HIS A 214 -7.44 -5.86 -11.39
CA HIS A 214 -8.23 -6.74 -10.54
C HIS A 214 -7.44 -8.01 -10.18
N ALA A 215 -7.74 -8.58 -9.01
CA ALA A 215 -7.11 -9.82 -8.58
C ALA A 215 -7.42 -10.97 -9.56
N LYS A 216 -6.37 -11.61 -10.05
CA LYS A 216 -6.42 -12.79 -10.92
C LYS A 216 -6.76 -14.05 -10.15
N PHE A 217 -6.12 -14.23 -8.99
CA PHE A 217 -6.33 -15.36 -8.10
C PHE A 217 -6.68 -14.92 -6.68
N ILE A 218 -7.54 -15.70 -6.04
CA ILE A 218 -7.77 -15.68 -4.59
C ILE A 218 -7.06 -16.91 -4.02
N VAL A 219 -6.12 -16.71 -3.09
CA VAL A 219 -5.25 -17.78 -2.59
C VAL A 219 -5.56 -18.11 -1.14
N PHE A 220 -5.71 -19.39 -0.85
CA PHE A 220 -5.89 -19.94 0.49
C PHE A 220 -4.74 -20.88 0.85
N CYS A 221 -4.26 -20.80 2.07
CA CYS A 221 -3.19 -21.65 2.60
C CYS A 221 -3.79 -22.59 3.65
N CYS A 222 -3.65 -23.90 3.44
CA CYS A 222 -4.16 -24.97 4.28
C CYS A 222 -2.97 -25.85 4.72
N PRO A 223 -2.37 -25.60 5.89
CA PRO A 223 -1.16 -26.30 6.31
C PRO A 223 -1.42 -27.76 6.69
N THR A 224 -2.61 -28.11 7.13
CA THR A 224 -2.94 -29.50 7.46
C THR A 224 -3.89 -30.14 6.43
N ALA A 225 -3.81 -31.46 6.28
CA ALA A 225 -4.70 -32.26 5.45
C ALA A 225 -6.18 -32.04 5.78
N ASN A 226 -6.51 -32.06 7.07
CA ASN A 226 -7.88 -31.85 7.56
C ASN A 226 -8.40 -30.43 7.25
N GLU A 227 -7.54 -29.40 7.32
CA GLU A 227 -7.93 -28.05 6.90
C GLU A 227 -8.17 -27.97 5.39
N PHE A 228 -7.32 -28.62 4.60
CA PHE A 228 -7.48 -28.70 3.16
C PHE A 228 -8.82 -29.38 2.79
N GLU A 229 -9.09 -30.58 3.28
CA GLU A 229 -10.32 -31.33 3.00
C GLU A 229 -11.58 -30.55 3.42
N ARG A 230 -11.56 -29.97 4.62
CA ARG A 230 -12.69 -29.14 5.12
C ARG A 230 -12.91 -27.91 4.26
N PHE A 231 -11.84 -27.26 3.81
CA PHE A 231 -11.92 -26.08 2.98
C PHE A 231 -12.45 -26.42 1.59
N GLU A 232 -11.92 -27.47 0.97
CA GLU A 232 -12.37 -27.98 -0.33
C GLU A 232 -13.87 -28.29 -0.32
N GLN A 233 -14.35 -29.05 0.66
CA GLN A 233 -15.78 -29.38 0.80
C GLN A 233 -16.66 -28.13 0.93
N ARG A 234 -16.23 -27.13 1.72
CA ARG A 234 -16.95 -25.86 1.87
C ARG A 234 -16.95 -25.05 0.58
N MET A 235 -15.84 -25.04 -0.16
CA MET A 235 -15.74 -24.34 -1.43
C MET A 235 -16.66 -24.96 -2.48
N ILE A 236 -16.74 -26.29 -2.56
CA ILE A 236 -17.70 -26.99 -3.44
C ILE A 236 -19.13 -26.53 -3.13
N GLN A 237 -19.53 -26.51 -1.85
CA GLN A 237 -20.85 -26.04 -1.44
C GLN A 237 -21.08 -24.56 -1.76
N ALA A 238 -20.08 -23.71 -1.53
CA ALA A 238 -20.17 -22.27 -1.82
C ALA A 238 -20.31 -21.98 -3.32
N TYR A 239 -19.51 -22.64 -4.17
CA TYR A 239 -19.61 -22.53 -5.62
C TYR A 239 -20.95 -23.04 -6.14
N GLY A 240 -21.47 -24.15 -5.58
CA GLY A 240 -22.81 -24.66 -5.90
C GLY A 240 -23.91 -23.63 -5.61
N ARG A 241 -23.80 -22.87 -4.51
CA ARG A 241 -24.76 -21.80 -4.15
C ARG A 241 -24.61 -20.53 -4.99
N LEU A 242 -23.38 -20.14 -5.34
CA LEU A 242 -23.09 -18.92 -6.09
C LEU A 242 -23.37 -19.06 -7.59
N GLY A 243 -23.44 -20.29 -8.10
CA GLY A 243 -23.77 -20.59 -9.50
C GLY A 243 -22.78 -19.97 -10.50
N LYS A 244 -23.28 -19.65 -11.71
CA LYS A 244 -22.49 -19.16 -12.87
C LYS A 244 -21.86 -17.76 -12.68
N ASN A 245 -22.21 -17.03 -11.63
CA ASN A 245 -21.95 -15.60 -11.52
C ASN A 245 -20.58 -15.23 -10.91
N VAL A 246 -19.86 -16.17 -10.30
CA VAL A 246 -18.56 -15.90 -9.66
C VAL A 246 -17.43 -16.61 -10.41
N ARG A 247 -16.78 -15.88 -11.33
CA ARG A 247 -15.64 -16.36 -12.15
C ARG A 247 -14.28 -16.19 -11.46
N LYS A 248 -14.22 -16.14 -10.14
CA LYS A 248 -12.94 -15.92 -9.45
C LYS A 248 -12.15 -17.22 -9.40
N ASN A 249 -10.90 -17.18 -9.87
CA ASN A 249 -9.99 -18.31 -9.82
C ASN A 249 -9.46 -18.47 -8.39
N VAL A 250 -9.78 -19.59 -7.76
CA VAL A 250 -9.32 -19.89 -6.39
C VAL A 250 -8.16 -20.87 -6.45
N ILE A 251 -7.07 -20.54 -5.78
CA ILE A 251 -5.93 -21.42 -5.60
C ILE A 251 -5.86 -21.83 -4.14
N ILE A 252 -5.81 -23.13 -3.88
CA ILE A 252 -5.51 -23.67 -2.56
C ILE A 252 -4.06 -24.12 -2.55
N VAL A 253 -3.34 -23.76 -1.52
CA VAL A 253 -1.94 -24.15 -1.30
C VAL A 253 -1.87 -24.97 -0.03
N HIS A 254 -1.21 -26.12 -0.10
CA HIS A 254 -1.03 -27.03 1.03
C HIS A 254 0.28 -27.80 0.89
N TYR A 255 0.70 -28.49 1.95
CA TYR A 255 1.85 -29.38 1.90
C TYR A 255 1.50 -30.68 1.18
N GLU A 256 2.45 -31.21 0.40
CA GLU A 256 2.34 -32.52 -0.23
C GLU A 256 2.42 -33.61 0.85
N GLN A 257 1.45 -34.54 0.86
CA GLN A 257 1.51 -35.72 1.72
C GLN A 257 2.38 -36.78 1.04
N THR A 258 3.42 -37.24 1.72
CA THR A 258 4.27 -38.34 1.25
C THR A 258 3.97 -39.59 2.07
N ASP A 259 3.44 -40.63 1.42
CA ASP A 259 3.14 -41.94 2.02
C ASP A 259 4.39 -42.77 2.36
N SER A 260 5.58 -42.30 1.97
CA SER A 260 6.87 -42.95 2.21
C SER A 260 7.67 -42.07 3.16
N GLY A 261 8.22 -42.66 4.23
CA GLY A 261 9.05 -41.99 5.24
C GLY A 261 10.41 -41.50 4.72
N ASP A 262 10.41 -40.91 3.53
CA ASP A 262 11.57 -40.35 2.85
C ASP A 262 11.51 -38.83 2.92
N ASP A 263 12.68 -38.23 3.11
CA ASP A 263 12.93 -36.91 3.71
C ASP A 263 12.64 -35.72 2.76
N HIS A 264 11.52 -35.75 2.03
CA HIS A 264 11.06 -34.64 1.18
C HIS A 264 10.37 -33.55 2.02
N LYS A 265 11.19 -32.86 2.82
CA LYS A 265 10.79 -31.69 3.62
C LYS A 265 10.21 -30.58 2.72
N GLY A 266 8.97 -30.18 2.99
CA GLY A 266 8.46 -28.84 2.65
C GLY A 266 8.04 -28.57 1.20
N LYS A 267 7.76 -29.60 0.38
CA LYS A 267 7.20 -29.35 -0.96
C LYS A 267 5.72 -28.93 -0.84
N ILE A 268 5.40 -27.73 -1.35
CA ILE A 268 4.04 -27.20 -1.39
C ILE A 268 3.39 -27.48 -2.74
N ARG A 269 2.08 -27.77 -2.73
CA ARG A 269 1.24 -28.00 -3.90
C ARG A 269 0.25 -26.86 -4.07
N PHE A 270 -0.03 -26.49 -5.32
CA PHE A 270 -1.00 -25.48 -5.71
C PHE A 270 -2.15 -26.14 -6.48
N GLU A 271 -3.36 -26.06 -5.98
CA GLU A 271 -4.55 -26.63 -6.61
C GLU A 271 -5.50 -25.52 -7.05
N HIS A 272 -5.82 -25.50 -8.35
CA HIS A 272 -6.72 -24.52 -8.93
C HIS A 272 -8.13 -25.08 -8.98
N ILE A 273 -9.05 -24.48 -8.21
CA ILE A 273 -10.47 -24.81 -8.28
C ILE A 273 -11.14 -23.93 -9.33
N ARG A 274 -11.80 -24.57 -10.29
CA ARG A 274 -12.66 -23.93 -11.30
C ARG A 274 -14.03 -24.62 -11.33
N TRP A 275 -15.09 -23.84 -11.20
CA TRP A 275 -16.44 -24.32 -11.43
C TRP A 275 -16.68 -24.55 -12.93
N ASN A 276 -17.00 -25.78 -13.32
CA ASN A 276 -17.43 -26.10 -14.68
C ASN A 276 -18.92 -26.52 -14.69
N PRO A 277 -19.84 -25.64 -15.12
CA PRO A 277 -21.27 -25.95 -15.11
C PRO A 277 -21.70 -26.97 -16.18
N MET A 278 -20.85 -27.32 -17.15
CA MET A 278 -21.25 -28.17 -18.28
C MET A 278 -21.34 -29.67 -17.96
N LEU A 279 -20.72 -30.13 -16.86
CA LEU A 279 -20.74 -31.56 -16.50
C LEU A 279 -22.10 -32.02 -15.96
N PHE A 280 -22.94 -31.11 -15.46
CA PHE A 280 -24.26 -31.46 -14.91
C PHE A 280 -25.33 -31.69 -15.97
N THR A 281 -25.12 -31.22 -17.21
CA THR A 281 -26.09 -31.36 -18.30
C THR A 281 -26.03 -32.72 -19.00
N GLU A 282 -24.86 -33.37 -19.06
CA GLU A 282 -24.71 -34.67 -19.74
C GLU A 282 -25.30 -35.83 -18.93
N GLU A 283 -25.13 -35.83 -17.60
CA GLU A 283 -25.71 -36.87 -16.72
C GLU A 283 -27.26 -36.78 -16.64
N GLN A 284 -27.83 -35.59 -16.79
CA GLN A 284 -29.29 -35.41 -16.80
C GLN A 284 -29.92 -35.74 -18.16
N GLN A 285 -29.19 -35.57 -19.26
CA GLN A 285 -29.67 -36.00 -20.59
C GLN A 285 -29.71 -37.53 -20.72
N HIS A 286 -28.71 -38.24 -20.19
CA HIS A 286 -28.71 -39.71 -20.19
C HIS A 286 -29.81 -40.35 -19.32
N HIS A 287 -30.25 -39.67 -18.26
CA HIS A 287 -31.38 -40.14 -17.46
C HIS A 287 -32.74 -39.85 -18.09
N HIS A 288 -32.85 -38.83 -18.96
CA HIS A 288 -34.11 -38.53 -19.63
C HIS A 288 -34.34 -39.43 -20.86
N ASP A 289 -33.29 -39.74 -21.61
CA ASP A 289 -33.40 -40.59 -22.81
C ASP A 289 -33.71 -42.06 -22.50
N ASN A 290 -33.30 -42.58 -21.34
CA ASN A 290 -33.62 -43.95 -20.91
C ASN A 290 -35.03 -44.11 -20.29
N SER A 291 -35.79 -43.02 -20.14
CA SER A 291 -37.15 -43.06 -19.56
C SER A 291 -38.27 -43.05 -20.60
N ASN A 292 -37.96 -42.86 -21.88
CA ASN A 292 -38.94 -42.79 -22.98
C ASN A 292 -39.06 -44.07 -23.83
N ASP A 293 -38.30 -45.13 -23.53
CA ASP A 293 -38.35 -46.41 -24.28
C ASP A 293 -39.22 -47.51 -23.63
N ASN A 294 -40.04 -47.15 -22.63
CA ASN A 294 -41.08 -48.04 -22.09
C ASN A 294 -42.43 -47.33 -22.05
N SER A 295 -43.10 -47.24 -23.20
CA SER A 295 -44.52 -46.92 -23.35
C SER A 295 -45.09 -47.60 -24.58
#